data_AF-A0A0F2SKB2-F1
#
_entry.id   AF-A0A0F2SKB2-F1
#
_cell.length_a   1.000
_cell.length_b   1.000
_cell.length_c   1.000
_cell.angle_alpha   90.00
_cell.angle_beta   90.00
_cell.angle_gamma   90.00
#
_symmetry.space_group_name_H-M   'P 1'
#
loop_
_entity.id
_entity.type
_entity.pdbx_description
1 polymer ?
#
loop_
_entity_poly.entity_id
_entity_poly.type
_entity_poly.pdbx_seq_one_letter_code
_entity_poly.pdbx_strand_id
1 'polypeptide(L)'
;MNRPGLEDYFIKTGFYDLLPIALKLAKTLDYDHSEMIEAICKVHDKFNQYPPTKNRIAWFRLVFEEKLKEARADILAFKATTDHLREKAST
;
A
#
# COMPACT_ATOMS: atom_id res chain seq x y z
N MET A 1 -18.43 -10.38 -9.44
CA MET A 1 -17.81 -10.11 -8.13
C MET A 1 -17.33 -8.67 -8.14
N ASN A 2 -17.77 -7.84 -7.20
CA ASN A 2 -17.30 -6.45 -7.11
C ASN A 2 -15.87 -6.46 -6.57
N ARG A 3 -14.91 -5.82 -7.26
CA ARG A 3 -13.52 -5.74 -6.77
C ARG A 3 -13.54 -4.91 -5.47
N PRO A 4 -12.94 -5.39 -4.37
CA PRO A 4 -12.92 -4.62 -3.13
C PRO A 4 -12.22 -3.28 -3.34
N GLY A 5 -12.83 -2.22 -2.81
CA GLY A 5 -12.31 -0.86 -2.87
C GLY A 5 -11.27 -0.61 -1.78
N LEU A 6 -10.60 0.54 -1.83
CA LEU A 6 -9.60 0.96 -0.84
C LEU A 6 -10.13 0.84 0.59
N GLU A 7 -11.37 1.28 0.84
CA GLU A 7 -12.00 1.22 2.16
C GLU A 7 -12.11 -0.22 2.70
N ASP A 8 -12.44 -1.18 1.85
CA ASP A 8 -12.57 -2.59 2.25
C ASP A 8 -11.25 -3.15 2.80
N TYR A 9 -10.11 -2.76 2.21
CA TYR A 9 -8.80 -3.17 2.69
C TYR A 9 -8.46 -2.54 4.03
N PHE A 10 -8.77 -1.25 4.21
CA PHE A 10 -8.58 -0.57 5.49
C PHE A 10 -9.47 -1.16 6.61
N ILE A 11 -10.69 -1.58 6.29
CA ILE A 11 -11.57 -2.29 7.21
C ILE A 11 -10.96 -3.65 7.58
N LYS A 12 -10.61 -4.47 6.59
CA LYS A 12 -10.09 -5.84 6.81
C LYS A 12 -8.79 -5.87 7.59
N THR A 13 -7.94 -4.86 7.42
CA THR A 13 -6.64 -4.77 8.10
C THR A 13 -6.72 -4.14 9.50
N GLY A 14 -7.89 -3.62 9.90
CA GLY A 14 -8.10 -2.98 11.19
C GLY A 14 -7.50 -1.58 11.30
N PHE A 15 -7.35 -0.86 10.17
CA PHE A 15 -6.80 0.49 10.09
C PHE A 15 -7.77 1.54 9.55
N TYR A 16 -9.06 1.20 9.43
CA TYR A 16 -10.10 2.11 8.92
C TYR A 16 -10.15 3.46 9.64
N ASP A 17 -9.88 3.48 10.95
CA ASP A 17 -9.77 4.70 11.75
C ASP A 17 -8.66 5.66 11.28
N LEU A 18 -7.65 5.14 10.58
CA LEU A 18 -6.51 5.90 10.06
C LEU A 18 -6.61 6.19 8.56
N LEU A 19 -7.69 5.76 7.88
CA LEU A 19 -7.92 6.02 6.46
C LEU A 19 -7.82 7.52 6.09
N PRO A 20 -8.38 8.47 6.88
CA PRO A 20 -8.24 9.90 6.56
C PRO A 20 -6.78 10.38 6.55
N ILE A 21 -5.93 9.83 7.43
CA ILE A 21 -4.50 10.16 7.49
C ILE A 21 -3.79 9.56 6.27
N ALA A 22 -4.11 8.31 5.93
CA ALA A 22 -3.56 7.64 4.76
C ALA A 22 -3.88 8.39 3.46
N LEU A 23 -5.13 8.81 3.26
CA LEU A 23 -5.56 9.59 2.10
C LEU A 23 -4.82 10.92 1.99
N LYS A 24 -4.68 11.64 3.12
CA LYS A 24 -3.95 12.92 3.14
C LYS A 24 -2.47 12.72 2.78
N LEU A 25 -1.84 11.68 3.32
CA LEU A 25 -0.44 11.38 3.06
C LEU A 25 -0.22 10.98 1.60
N ALA A 26 -1.04 10.05 1.10
CA ALA A 26 -1.00 9.59 -0.28
C ALA A 26 -1.17 10.75 -1.26
N LYS A 27 -2.17 11.62 -1.04
CA LYS A 27 -2.35 12.83 -1.85
C LYS A 27 -1.15 13.78 -1.80
N THR A 28 -0.51 13.92 -0.64
CA THR A 28 0.64 14.83 -0.46
C THR A 28 1.88 14.34 -1.20
N LEU A 29 2.05 13.02 -1.27
CA LEU A 29 3.22 12.37 -1.86
C LEU A 29 2.93 11.75 -3.24
N ASP A 30 1.77 12.08 -3.81
CA ASP A 30 1.29 11.65 -5.13
C ASP A 30 1.23 10.11 -5.31
N TYR A 31 0.66 9.40 -4.32
CA TYR A 31 0.38 7.96 -4.42
C TYR A 31 -1.07 7.69 -4.83
N ASP A 32 -1.27 6.66 -5.64
CA ASP A 32 -2.58 6.21 -6.10
C ASP A 32 -3.23 5.16 -5.18
N HIS A 33 -4.49 4.82 -5.45
CA HIS A 33 -5.22 3.81 -4.65
C HIS A 33 -4.62 2.41 -4.73
N SER A 34 -3.99 2.03 -5.85
CA SER A 34 -3.36 0.70 -5.99
C SER A 34 -2.14 0.58 -5.07
N GLU A 35 -1.31 1.63 -5.04
CA GLU A 35 -0.17 1.75 -4.14
C GLU A 35 -0.62 1.74 -2.67
N MET A 36 -1.71 2.45 -2.35
CA MET A 36 -2.27 2.45 -0.99
C MET A 36 -2.82 1.09 -0.55
N ILE A 37 -3.48 0.36 -1.46
CA ILE A 37 -4.01 -0.99 -1.18
C ILE A 37 -2.86 -1.95 -0.86
N GLU A 38 -1.80 -1.95 -1.67
CA GLU A 38 -0.63 -2.78 -1.42
C GLU A 38 0.07 -2.38 -0.12
N ALA A 39 0.24 -1.07 0.09
CA ALA A 39 0.86 -0.56 1.30
C ALA A 39 0.11 -0.96 2.57
N ILE A 40 -1.23 -0.88 2.59
CA ILE A 40 -2.00 -1.21 3.79
C ILE A 40 -1.96 -2.71 4.13
N CYS A 41 -1.91 -3.59 3.12
CA CYS A 41 -1.67 -5.02 3.32
C CYS A 41 -0.30 -5.24 4.00
N LYS A 42 0.76 -4.60 3.49
CA LYS A 42 2.11 -4.69 4.07
C LYS A 42 2.22 -4.08 5.47
N VAL A 43 1.47 -3.01 5.75
CA VAL A 43 1.36 -2.46 7.12
C VAL A 43 0.72 -3.48 8.05
N HIS A 44 -0.32 -4.18 7.60
CA HIS A 44 -0.97 -5.23 8.38
C HIS A 44 -0.04 -6.39 8.68
N ASP A 45 0.75 -6.84 7.69
CA ASP A 45 1.77 -7.87 7.90
C ASP A 45 2.80 -7.44 8.96
N LYS A 46 3.30 -6.20 8.86
CA LYS A 46 4.25 -5.64 9.84
C LYS A 46 3.62 -5.48 11.22
N PHE A 47 2.34 -5.13 11.31
CA PHE A 47 1.59 -5.05 12.56
C PHE A 47 1.45 -6.41 13.23
N ASN A 48 1.16 -7.46 12.46
CA ASN A 48 1.04 -8.83 12.97
C ASN A 48 2.38 -9.37 13.49
N GLN A 49 3.49 -8.98 12.86
CA GLN A 49 4.83 -9.41 13.27
C GLN A 49 5.37 -8.56 14.44
N TYR A 50 5.18 -7.24 14.38
CA TYR A 50 5.76 -6.26 15.31
C TYR A 50 4.75 -5.15 15.64
N PRO A 51 3.74 -5.44 16.49
CA PRO A 51 2.73 -4.45 16.84
C PRO A 51 3.35 -3.28 17.62
N PRO A 52 2.88 -2.03 17.41
CA PRO A 52 3.38 -0.87 18.14
C PRO A 52 3.11 -0.99 19.63
N THR A 53 4.15 -0.77 20.44
CA THR A 53 4.03 -0.76 21.91
C THR A 53 3.58 0.60 22.45
N LYS A 54 3.77 1.68 21.67
CA LYS A 54 3.35 3.05 22.00
C LYS A 54 2.95 3.80 20.72
N ASN A 55 1.93 4.66 20.84
CA ASN A 55 1.45 5.59 19.80
C ASN A 55 1.24 4.96 18.41
N ARG A 56 0.13 4.23 18.25
CA ARG A 56 -0.27 3.57 16.99
C ARG A 56 -0.34 4.53 15.79
N ILE A 57 -0.74 5.79 15.99
CA ILE A 57 -0.87 6.77 14.89
C ILE A 57 0.51 7.15 14.33
N ALA A 58 1.46 7.45 15.20
CA ALA A 58 2.81 7.81 14.78
C ALA A 58 3.51 6.62 14.10
N TRP A 59 3.37 5.43 14.69
CA TRP A 59 3.87 4.19 14.10
C TRP A 59 3.26 3.94 12.71
N PHE A 60 1.93 4.07 12.59
CA PHE A 60 1.24 3.87 11.33
C PHE A 60 1.73 4.84 10.26
N ARG A 61 1.87 6.15 10.56
CA ARG A 61 2.35 7.12 9.57
C ARG A 61 3.72 6.75 9.02
N LEU A 62 4.65 6.41 9.91
CA LEU A 62 6.01 6.03 9.53
C LEU A 62 6.01 4.78 8.65
N VAL A 63 5.30 3.73 9.09
CA VAL A 63 5.26 2.45 8.39
C VAL A 63 4.49 2.55 7.08
N PHE A 64 3.36 3.25 7.06
CA PHE A 64 2.57 3.42 5.84
C PHE A 64 3.35 4.18 4.76
N GLU A 65 4.10 5.23 5.13
CA GLU A 65 4.98 5.92 4.17
C GLU A 65 6.10 5.00 3.63
N GLU A 66 6.73 4.21 4.49
CA GLU A 66 7.71 3.18 4.07
C GLU A 66 7.07 2.20 3.07
N LYS A 67 5.87 1.71 3.36
CA LYS A 67 5.18 0.72 2.54
C LYS A 67 4.60 1.29 1.25
N LEU A 68 4.27 2.58 1.20
CA LEU A 68 3.93 3.27 -0.06
C LEU A 68 5.12 3.29 -1.04
N LYS A 69 6.33 3.60 -0.54
CA LYS A 69 7.55 3.59 -1.36
C LYS A 69 7.85 2.18 -1.90
N GLU A 70 7.71 1.17 -1.03
CA GLU A 70 7.88 -0.23 -1.39
C GLU A 70 6.84 -0.68 -2.44
N ALA A 71 5.56 -0.36 -2.22
CA ALA A 71 4.48 -0.68 -3.16
C ALA A 71 4.71 -0.06 -4.55
N ARG A 72 5.13 1.21 -4.61
CA ARG A 72 5.49 1.87 -5.87
C ARG A 72 6.61 1.13 -6.60
N ALA A 73 7.67 0.80 -5.88
CA ALA A 73 8.81 0.09 -6.45
C ALA A 73 8.39 -1.26 -7.05
N ASP A 74 7.58 -2.03 -6.32
CA ASP A 74 7.08 -3.33 -6.78
C ASP A 74 6.18 -3.20 -8.01
N ILE A 75 5.27 -2.23 -8.02
CA ILE A 75 4.36 -1.98 -9.16
C ILE A 75 5.18 -1.58 -10.40
N LEU A 76 6.18 -0.72 -10.25
CA LEU A 76 7.06 -0.32 -11.35
C LEU A 76 7.89 -1.50 -11.87
N ALA A 77 8.46 -2.31 -10.98
CA ALA A 77 9.22 -3.50 -11.35
C ALA A 77 8.35 -4.54 -12.09
N PHE A 78 7.12 -4.75 -11.62
CA PHE A 78 6.15 -5.63 -12.27
C PHE A 78 5.78 -5.15 -13.67
N LYS A 79 5.52 -3.84 -13.84
CA LYS A 79 5.24 -3.23 -15.15
C LYS A 79 6.41 -3.42 -16.11
N ALA A 80 7.62 -3.06 -15.70
CA ALA A 80 8.83 -3.20 -16.52
C ALA A 80 9.08 -4.65 -16.96
N THR A 81 8.88 -5.61 -16.05
CA THR A 81 9.00 -7.04 -16.37
C THR A 81 7.94 -7.47 -17.38
N THR A 82 6.71 -7.00 -17.21
CA THR A 82 5.59 -7.33 -18.11
C THR A 82 5.82 -6.77 -19.51
N ASP A 83 6.31 -5.54 -19.62
CA ASP A 83 6.59 -4.90 -20.90
C ASP A 83 7.70 -5.64 -21.67
N HIS A 84 8.78 -6.02 -20.99
CA HIS A 84 9.86 -6.84 -21.57
C HIS A 84 9.37 -8.19 -22.11
N LEU A 85 8.44 -8.83 -21.41
CA LEU A 85 7.86 -10.10 -21.87
C LEU A 85 6.98 -9.91 -23.11
N ARG A 86 6.25 -8.80 -23.21
CA ARG A 86 5.40 -8.48 -24.36
C ARG A 86 6.22 -8.16 -25.61
N GLU A 87 7.33 -7.44 -25.46
CA GLU A 87 8.26 -7.16 -26.56
C GLU A 87 8.84 -8.47 -27.15
N LYS A 88 9.30 -9.38 -26.27
CA LYS A 88 9.82 -10.70 -26.69
C LYS A 88 8.79 -11.60 -27.37
N ALA A 89 7.51 -11.49 -27.01
CA ALA A 89 6.45 -12.28 -27.63
C ALA A 89 6.00 -11.72 -28.99
N SER A 90 6.43 -10.51 -29.34
CA SER A 90 6.10 -9.83 -30.60
C SER A 90 7.24 -9.92 -31.64
N THR A 91 8.36 -10.54 -31.29
CA THR A 91 9.52 -10.82 -32.16
C THR A 91 9.59 -12.29 -32.51
#